data_AF-A0A2K1PEQ3-F1
#
_entry.id   AF-A0A2K1PEQ3-F1
#
_cell.length_a   1.000
_cell.length_b   1.000
_cell.length_c   1.000
_cell.angle_alpha   90.00
_cell.angle_beta   90.00
_cell.angle_gamma   90.00
#
_symmetry.space_group_name_H-M   'P 1'
#
loop_
_entity.id
_entity.type
_entity.pdbx_description
1 polymer ?
#
loop_
_entity_poly.entity_id
_entity_poly.type
_entity_poly.pdbx_seq_one_letter_code
_entity_poly.pdbx_strand_id
1 'polypeptide(L)'
;MGTLLQDMIENIRFEDLPVTWNTFDFEGFSESKTLWDYQQNAVRNAIKVLWKYFEDFVDYQNNESLEMNKVRKEKLFNWYKDNGLDSDFDFKLTNKSNYKLLAEYYPQVDDNRLSYENFINRMSFWMATGSGKTLVIIKLIQILSELINRKEIPPHDILVLTHRDDWFSSKKCG
;
A
#
# COMPACT_ATOMS: atom_id res chain seq x y z
N MET A 1 7.41 20.55 -8.30
CA MET A 1 7.78 19.98 -6.99
C MET A 1 7.26 18.56 -7.01
N GLY A 2 8.05 17.54 -6.69
CA GLY A 2 7.59 16.15 -6.79
C GLY A 2 6.47 15.88 -5.79
N THR A 3 5.37 15.27 -6.22
CA THR A 3 4.24 14.93 -5.36
C THR A 3 4.57 13.67 -4.56
N LEU A 4 4.77 13.80 -3.24
CA LEU A 4 4.96 12.65 -2.36
C LEU A 4 3.62 12.22 -1.77
N LEU A 5 3.38 10.91 -1.74
CA LEU A 5 2.16 10.33 -1.14
C LEU A 5 1.98 10.75 0.33
N GLN A 6 3.07 10.94 1.06
CA GLN A 6 3.05 11.42 2.45
C GLN A 6 2.44 12.82 2.57
N ASP A 7 2.77 13.72 1.66
CA ASP A 7 2.29 15.10 1.69
C ASP A 7 0.78 15.14 1.37
N MET A 8 0.34 14.29 0.43
CA MET A 8 -1.07 14.20 0.03
C MET A 8 -2.00 13.73 1.17
N ILE A 9 -1.50 12.88 2.08
CA ILE A 9 -2.26 12.36 3.24
C ILE A 9 -2.06 13.19 4.52
N GLU A 10 -1.24 14.23 4.50
CA GLU A 10 -0.90 15.00 5.71
C GLU A 10 -2.14 15.65 6.35
N ASN A 11 -3.04 16.17 5.51
CA ASN A 11 -4.28 16.82 5.95
C ASN A 11 -5.35 15.83 6.45
N ILE A 12 -5.16 14.52 6.23
CA ILE A 12 -6.08 13.50 6.75
C ILE A 12 -5.66 13.23 8.19
N ARG A 13 -6.48 13.64 9.15
CA ARG A 13 -6.25 13.32 10.56
C ARG A 13 -6.60 11.87 10.81
N PHE A 14 -5.73 11.17 11.54
CA PHE A 14 -5.92 9.75 11.79
C PHE A 14 -7.14 9.49 12.69
N GLU A 15 -7.39 10.41 13.61
CA GLU A 15 -8.48 10.36 14.60
C GLU A 15 -9.85 10.53 13.95
N ASP A 16 -9.90 11.16 12.76
CA ASP A 16 -11.14 11.42 12.03
C ASP A 16 -11.55 10.21 11.16
N LEU A 17 -10.70 9.18 11.06
CA LEU A 17 -11.05 7.93 10.36
C LEU A 17 -12.13 7.17 11.14
N PRO A 18 -12.94 6.32 10.46
CA PRO A 18 -13.91 5.45 11.12
C PRO A 18 -13.28 4.56 12.18
N VAL A 19 -14.09 4.11 13.14
CA VAL A 19 -13.64 3.26 14.26
C VAL A 19 -12.95 1.99 13.77
N THR A 20 -13.40 1.42 12.65
CA THR A 20 -12.79 0.23 12.04
C THR A 20 -11.41 0.47 11.45
N TRP A 21 -11.01 1.73 11.28
CA TRP A 21 -9.72 2.16 10.70
C TRP A 21 -8.80 2.90 11.68
N ASN A 22 -9.31 3.35 12.85
CA ASN A 22 -8.49 4.09 13.83
C ASN A 22 -8.19 3.34 15.14
N THR A 23 -8.78 2.16 15.34
CA THR A 23 -8.62 1.35 16.58
C THR A 23 -7.56 0.25 16.42
N PHE A 24 -6.29 0.63 16.35
CA PHE A 24 -5.17 -0.31 16.31
C PHE A 24 -4.17 -0.03 17.43
N ASP A 25 -3.55 -1.09 17.97
CA ASP A 25 -2.36 -0.95 18.81
C ASP A 25 -1.10 -0.74 17.95
N PHE A 26 -0.67 0.52 17.89
CA PHE A 26 0.54 0.92 17.16
C PHE A 26 1.82 0.69 17.96
N GLU A 27 1.75 0.76 19.28
CA GLU A 27 2.93 0.82 20.13
C GLU A 27 3.42 -0.57 20.49
N GLY A 28 2.52 -1.44 20.96
CA GLY A 28 2.89 -2.77 21.44
C GLY A 28 3.35 -3.68 20.31
N PHE A 29 4.55 -4.25 20.40
CA PHE A 29 5.04 -5.25 19.45
C PHE A 29 5.26 -6.62 20.09
N SER A 30 5.81 -6.63 21.30
CA SER A 30 5.95 -7.79 22.17
C SER A 30 6.09 -7.29 23.61
N GLU A 31 6.11 -8.20 24.60
CA GLU A 31 6.28 -7.84 26.02
C GLU A 31 7.46 -6.89 26.29
N SER A 32 8.54 -7.00 25.51
CA SER A 32 9.78 -6.20 25.66
C SER A 32 10.04 -5.18 24.55
N LYS A 33 9.16 -5.05 23.55
CA LYS A 33 9.41 -4.18 22.38
C LYS A 33 8.22 -3.31 22.06
N THR A 34 8.50 -2.02 21.88
CA THR A 34 7.54 -1.02 21.43
C THR A 34 8.03 -0.35 20.14
N LEU A 35 7.09 0.12 19.32
CA LEU A 35 7.40 0.95 18.16
C LEU A 35 7.65 2.39 18.58
N TRP A 36 8.69 2.99 18.01
CA TRP A 36 9.01 4.40 18.22
C TRP A 36 8.03 5.27 17.43
N ASP A 37 7.85 6.53 17.84
CA ASP A 37 6.86 7.44 17.23
C ASP A 37 6.94 7.52 15.71
N TYR A 38 8.15 7.59 15.14
CA TYR A 38 8.31 7.63 13.68
C TYR A 38 7.89 6.32 12.99
N GLN A 39 8.05 5.17 13.66
CA GLN A 39 7.59 3.87 13.16
C GLN A 39 6.07 3.80 13.22
N GLN A 40 5.47 4.27 14.32
CA GLN A 40 4.02 4.38 14.44
C GLN A 40 3.45 5.33 13.37
N ASN A 41 4.09 6.47 13.12
CA ASN A 41 3.67 7.42 12.09
C ASN A 41 3.76 6.82 10.68
N ALA A 42 4.81 6.04 10.38
CA ALA A 42 4.90 5.32 9.12
C ALA A 42 3.72 4.35 8.94
N VAL A 43 3.35 3.62 9.99
CA VAL A 43 2.20 2.71 9.99
C VAL A 43 0.87 3.47 9.84
N ARG A 44 0.66 4.57 10.58
CA ARG A 44 -0.54 5.41 10.45
C ARG A 44 -0.70 5.97 9.04
N ASN A 45 0.39 6.43 8.42
CA ASN A 45 0.36 6.93 7.05
C ASN A 45 -0.06 5.85 6.06
N ALA A 46 0.43 4.62 6.23
CA ALA A 46 0.01 3.49 5.41
C ALA A 46 -1.50 3.21 5.54
N ILE A 47 -2.04 3.25 6.77
CA ILE A 47 -3.46 3.06 7.02
C ILE A 47 -4.28 4.17 6.37
N LYS A 48 -3.88 5.45 6.49
CA LYS A 48 -4.58 6.56 5.82
C LYS A 48 -4.68 6.34 4.32
N VAL A 49 -3.61 5.85 3.68
CA VAL A 49 -3.61 5.53 2.25
C VAL A 49 -4.53 4.35 1.94
N LEU A 50 -4.47 3.28 2.74
CA LEU A 50 -5.35 2.12 2.57
C LEU A 50 -6.83 2.52 2.72
N TRP A 51 -7.16 3.31 3.73
CA TRP A 51 -8.49 3.88 3.95
C TRP A 51 -8.92 4.73 2.76
N LYS A 52 -8.05 5.63 2.29
CA LYS A 52 -8.34 6.46 1.13
C LYS A 52 -8.69 5.61 -0.09
N TYR A 53 -7.97 4.51 -0.29
CA TYR A 53 -8.14 3.61 -1.42
C TYR A 53 -9.39 2.73 -1.31
N PHE A 54 -9.57 2.04 -0.17
CA PHE A 54 -10.59 1.02 0.01
C PHE A 54 -11.90 1.53 0.61
N GLU A 55 -11.95 2.74 1.15
CA GLU A 55 -13.17 3.31 1.73
C GLU A 55 -13.58 4.62 1.04
N ASP A 56 -12.73 5.64 1.06
CA ASP A 56 -13.08 6.98 0.56
C ASP A 56 -13.25 7.05 -0.97
N PHE A 57 -12.31 6.50 -1.74
CA PHE A 57 -12.41 6.51 -3.20
C PHE A 57 -13.58 5.67 -3.68
N VAL A 58 -13.64 4.43 -3.21
CA VAL A 58 -14.70 3.47 -3.46
C VAL A 58 -14.72 2.50 -2.29
N ASP A 59 -15.81 2.54 -1.52
CA ASP A 59 -16.04 1.63 -0.41
C ASP A 59 -15.98 0.16 -0.84
N TYR A 60 -15.19 -0.63 -0.11
CA TYR A 60 -14.96 -2.04 -0.39
C TYR A 60 -16.19 -2.86 -0.04
N GLN A 61 -16.63 -3.68 -0.99
CA GLN A 61 -17.72 -4.61 -0.78
C GLN A 61 -17.23 -6.05 -0.92
N ASN A 62 -17.66 -6.92 -0.01
CA ASN A 62 -17.33 -8.34 -0.10
C ASN A 62 -17.81 -8.92 -1.44
N ASN A 63 -16.94 -9.67 -2.10
CA ASN A 63 -17.16 -10.26 -3.43
C ASN A 63 -17.40 -9.22 -4.56
N GLU A 64 -16.90 -7.99 -4.40
CA GLU A 64 -16.91 -7.02 -5.51
C GLU A 64 -16.15 -7.53 -6.75
N SER A 65 -16.54 -7.02 -7.92
CA SER A 65 -15.87 -7.33 -9.17
C SER A 65 -14.43 -6.82 -9.19
N LEU A 66 -13.54 -7.54 -9.89
CA LEU A 66 -12.15 -7.11 -10.14
C LEU A 66 -12.06 -5.73 -10.82
N GLU A 67 -13.13 -5.32 -11.52
CA GLU A 67 -13.23 -3.99 -12.13
C GLU A 67 -13.21 -2.86 -11.09
N MET A 68 -13.66 -3.10 -9.85
CA MET A 68 -13.65 -2.07 -8.80
C MET A 68 -12.22 -1.64 -8.43
N ASN A 69 -11.26 -2.56 -8.50
CA ASN A 69 -9.87 -2.22 -8.30
C ASN A 69 -9.34 -1.29 -9.41
N LYS A 70 -9.82 -1.43 -10.66
CA LYS A 70 -9.46 -0.50 -11.74
C LYS A 70 -10.01 0.89 -11.46
N VAL A 71 -11.26 1.00 -11.04
CA VAL A 71 -11.87 2.28 -10.65
C VAL A 71 -11.10 2.96 -9.51
N ARG A 72 -10.63 2.19 -8.51
CA ARG A 72 -9.79 2.74 -7.44
C ARG A 72 -8.43 3.22 -7.94
N LYS A 73 -7.79 2.51 -8.88
CA LYS A 73 -6.54 2.96 -9.51
C LYS A 73 -6.73 4.25 -10.29
N GLU A 74 -7.81 4.37 -11.06
CA GLU A 74 -8.16 5.59 -11.79
C GLU A 74 -8.33 6.77 -10.82
N LYS A 75 -9.10 6.59 -9.74
CA LYS A 75 -9.28 7.62 -8.71
C LYS A 75 -7.98 7.99 -8.00
N LEU A 76 -7.15 7.01 -7.65
CA LEU A 76 -5.84 7.26 -7.06
C LEU A 76 -4.94 8.04 -8.03
N PHE A 77 -4.93 7.69 -9.32
CA PHE A 77 -4.13 8.38 -10.32
C PHE A 77 -4.60 9.82 -10.55
N ASN A 78 -5.91 10.05 -10.62
CA ASN A 78 -6.48 11.40 -10.69
C ASN A 78 -6.16 12.21 -9.43
N TRP A 79 -6.22 11.59 -8.24
CA TRP A 79 -5.83 12.26 -7.00
C TRP A 79 -4.36 12.68 -6.99
N TYR A 80 -3.45 11.89 -7.57
CA TYR A 80 -2.07 12.33 -7.79
C TYR A 80 -1.97 13.53 -8.75
N LYS A 81 -2.71 13.52 -9.87
CA LYS A 81 -2.76 14.65 -10.82
C LYS A 81 -3.26 15.93 -10.14
N ASP A 82 -4.31 15.83 -9.34
CA ASP A 82 -4.87 16.95 -8.56
C ASP A 82 -3.86 17.51 -7.55
N ASN A 83 -2.87 16.71 -7.15
CA ASN A 83 -1.77 17.11 -6.27
C ASN A 83 -0.47 17.43 -7.05
N GLY A 84 -0.56 17.72 -8.35
CA GLY A 84 0.55 18.24 -9.15
C GLY A 84 1.42 17.20 -9.85
N LEU A 85 0.92 15.96 -10.01
CA LEU A 85 1.59 14.94 -10.83
C LEU A 85 1.45 15.26 -12.33
N ASP A 86 2.40 16.03 -12.88
CA ASP A 86 2.39 16.50 -14.29
C ASP A 86 3.27 15.68 -15.26
N SER A 87 3.98 14.66 -14.78
CA SER A 87 4.93 13.91 -15.63
C SER A 87 4.32 12.65 -16.25
N ASP A 88 4.69 12.36 -17.49
CA ASP A 88 4.37 11.11 -18.17
C ASP A 88 5.27 9.98 -17.63
N PHE A 89 4.68 9.09 -16.85
CA PHE A 89 5.34 7.92 -16.24
C PHE A 89 5.05 6.62 -16.99
N ASP A 90 4.44 6.69 -18.17
CA ASP A 90 4.10 5.50 -18.91
C ASP A 90 5.35 4.69 -19.27
N PHE A 91 5.23 3.39 -19.14
CA PHE A 91 6.33 2.48 -19.38
C PHE A 91 6.49 2.26 -20.88
N LYS A 92 7.56 2.84 -21.45
CA LYS A 92 8.02 2.51 -22.80
C LYS A 92 8.71 1.14 -22.78
N LEU A 93 8.16 0.19 -23.50
CA LEU A 93 8.67 -1.18 -23.53
C LEU A 93 9.75 -1.31 -24.61
N THR A 94 11.00 -1.46 -24.19
CA THR A 94 12.16 -1.60 -25.10
C THR A 94 12.44 -3.05 -25.51
N ASN A 95 11.90 -4.04 -24.80
CA ASN A 95 12.10 -5.47 -25.08
C ASN A 95 10.77 -6.17 -25.42
N LYS A 96 10.69 -6.71 -26.64
CA LYS A 96 9.47 -7.35 -27.20
C LYS A 96 9.05 -8.65 -26.50
N SER A 97 9.96 -9.39 -25.85
CA SER A 97 9.60 -10.65 -25.19
C SER A 97 8.81 -10.42 -23.89
N ASN A 98 9.23 -9.47 -23.07
CA ASN A 98 8.55 -9.10 -21.83
C ASN A 98 7.20 -8.40 -22.11
N TYR A 99 7.11 -7.72 -23.26
CA TYR A 99 5.88 -7.06 -23.70
C TYR A 99 4.71 -8.01 -23.83
N LYS A 100 4.89 -9.16 -24.50
CA LYS A 100 3.80 -10.10 -24.74
C LYS A 100 3.16 -10.56 -23.43
N LEU A 101 3.99 -10.89 -22.44
CA LEU A 101 3.50 -11.32 -21.12
C LEU A 101 2.73 -10.20 -20.41
N LEU A 102 3.26 -8.97 -20.39
CA LEU A 102 2.61 -7.87 -19.67
C LEU A 102 1.33 -7.39 -20.36
N ALA A 103 1.32 -7.38 -21.70
CA ALA A 103 0.17 -7.01 -22.52
C ALA A 103 -1.04 -7.93 -22.33
N GLU A 104 -0.82 -9.20 -21.93
CA GLU A 104 -1.90 -10.13 -21.62
C GLU A 104 -2.66 -9.77 -20.34
N TYR A 105 -2.03 -9.02 -19.41
CA TYR A 105 -2.62 -8.70 -18.11
C TYR A 105 -2.95 -7.22 -17.90
N TYR A 106 -2.32 -6.31 -18.67
CA TYR A 106 -2.46 -4.87 -18.47
C TYR A 106 -2.95 -4.15 -19.75
N PRO A 107 -4.01 -3.32 -19.66
CA PRO A 107 -4.45 -2.48 -20.76
C PRO A 107 -3.36 -1.55 -21.28
N GLN A 108 -3.27 -1.45 -22.61
CA GLN A 108 -2.27 -0.65 -23.31
C GLN A 108 -2.80 0.76 -23.57
N VAL A 109 -1.88 1.74 -23.61
CA VAL A 109 -2.19 3.12 -24.03
C VAL A 109 -2.04 3.25 -25.54
N ASP A 110 -0.93 2.71 -26.07
CA ASP A 110 -0.63 2.61 -27.50
C ASP A 110 0.36 1.45 -27.76
N ASP A 111 0.72 1.24 -29.03
CA ASP A 111 1.68 0.21 -29.44
C ASP A 111 3.03 0.37 -28.71
N ASN A 112 3.26 -0.51 -27.73
CA ASN A 112 4.45 -0.61 -26.86
C ASN A 112 4.48 0.33 -25.64
N ARG A 113 3.35 0.89 -25.20
CA ARG A 113 3.27 1.63 -23.93
C ARG A 113 2.19 1.09 -23.00
N LEU A 114 2.58 0.91 -21.74
CA LEU A 114 1.66 0.60 -20.64
C LEU A 114 1.46 1.84 -19.77
N SER A 115 0.20 2.11 -19.44
CA SER A 115 -0.13 3.22 -18.54
C SER A 115 0.48 2.99 -17.17
N TYR A 116 1.07 4.03 -16.58
CA TYR A 116 1.52 4.00 -15.19
C TYR A 116 0.36 3.73 -14.20
N GLU A 117 -0.87 4.10 -14.57
CA GLU A 117 -2.08 3.85 -13.77
C GLU A 117 -2.22 2.38 -13.36
N ASN A 118 -1.81 1.45 -14.25
CA ASN A 118 -1.84 0.02 -13.96
C ASN A 118 -0.99 -0.37 -12.73
N PHE A 119 0.00 0.44 -12.37
CA PHE A 119 0.99 0.18 -11.33
C PHE A 119 0.95 1.18 -10.17
N ILE A 120 -0.05 2.08 -10.14
CA ILE A 120 -0.13 3.21 -9.19
C ILE A 120 -0.40 2.80 -7.74
N ASN A 121 -1.03 1.64 -7.50
CA ASN A 121 -1.44 1.16 -6.19
C ASN A 121 -0.26 0.62 -5.36
N ARG A 122 0.77 1.45 -5.18
CA ARG A 122 2.01 1.14 -4.46
C ARG A 122 2.27 2.23 -3.44
N MET A 123 2.81 1.83 -2.30
CA MET A 123 3.39 2.71 -1.30
C MET A 123 4.82 2.28 -1.03
N SER A 124 5.67 3.21 -0.58
CA SER A 124 7.08 2.95 -0.32
C SER A 124 7.51 3.61 0.97
N PHE A 125 8.35 2.92 1.74
CA PHE A 125 8.91 3.41 3.00
C PHE A 125 10.39 3.66 2.81
N TRP A 126 10.79 4.94 2.76
CA TRP A 126 12.19 5.32 2.74
C TRP A 126 12.65 5.66 4.17
N MET A 127 13.51 4.81 4.74
CA MET A 127 13.97 4.96 6.13
C MET A 127 15.46 4.62 6.25
N ALA A 128 16.14 5.23 7.21
CA ALA A 128 17.57 5.00 7.46
C ALA A 128 17.91 3.55 7.83
N THR A 129 19.13 3.09 7.54
CA THR A 129 19.61 1.77 8.00
C THR A 129 19.61 1.71 9.52
N GLY A 130 19.15 0.59 10.10
CA GLY A 130 19.03 0.45 11.56
C GLY A 130 17.76 1.05 12.18
N SER A 131 16.91 1.75 11.41
CA SER A 131 15.65 2.35 11.90
C SER A 131 14.51 1.36 12.21
N GLY A 132 14.80 0.05 12.24
CA GLY A 132 13.80 -0.97 12.51
C GLY A 132 12.70 -1.12 11.44
N LYS A 133 12.99 -0.89 10.15
CA LYS A 133 12.04 -1.07 9.02
C LYS A 133 11.26 -2.38 9.11
N THR A 134 11.88 -3.45 9.56
CA THR A 134 11.17 -4.73 9.64
C THR A 134 10.09 -4.78 10.70
N LEU A 135 10.21 -4.00 11.79
CA LEU A 135 9.13 -3.87 12.77
C LEU A 135 7.91 -3.20 12.14
N VAL A 136 8.12 -2.16 11.32
CA VAL A 136 7.06 -1.50 10.54
C VAL A 136 6.39 -2.51 9.61
N ILE A 137 7.16 -3.31 8.86
CA ILE A 137 6.60 -4.32 7.94
C ILE A 137 5.76 -5.35 8.70
N ILE A 138 6.28 -5.91 9.79
CA ILE A 138 5.54 -6.92 10.59
C ILE A 138 4.26 -6.31 11.17
N LYS A 139 4.32 -5.08 11.67
CA LYS A 139 3.16 -4.37 12.21
C LYS A 139 2.12 -4.10 11.12
N LEU A 140 2.54 -3.72 9.91
CA LEU A 140 1.63 -3.56 8.76
C LEU A 140 0.94 -4.87 8.40
N ILE A 141 1.66 -6.01 8.40
CA ILE A 141 1.06 -7.32 8.14
C ILE A 141 -0.02 -7.64 9.19
N GLN A 142 0.25 -7.35 10.47
CA GLN A 142 -0.74 -7.51 11.54
C GLN A 142 -2.00 -6.68 11.27
N ILE A 143 -1.84 -5.40 10.91
CA ILE A 143 -2.95 -4.49 10.61
C ILE A 143 -3.72 -4.94 9.36
N LEU A 144 -3.03 -5.36 8.31
CA LEU A 144 -3.69 -5.91 7.11
C LEU A 144 -4.54 -7.13 7.45
N SER A 145 -4.01 -8.05 8.27
CA SER A 145 -4.78 -9.21 8.73
C SER A 145 -6.02 -8.80 9.53
N GLU A 146 -5.91 -7.77 10.36
CA GLU A 146 -7.03 -7.25 11.13
C GLU A 146 -8.08 -6.56 10.25
N LEU A 147 -7.66 -5.75 9.26
CA LEU A 147 -8.56 -5.14 8.27
C LEU A 147 -9.29 -6.19 7.42
N ILE A 148 -8.60 -7.27 7.04
CA ILE A 148 -9.22 -8.43 6.36
C ILE A 148 -10.30 -9.06 7.25
N ASN A 149 -10.01 -9.29 8.54
CA ASN A 149 -10.97 -9.85 9.49
C ASN A 149 -12.17 -8.93 9.72
N ARG A 150 -11.95 -7.61 9.72
CA ARG A 150 -12.99 -6.57 9.79
C ARG A 150 -13.78 -6.42 8.47
N LYS A 151 -13.33 -7.07 7.39
CA LYS A 151 -13.90 -6.98 6.02
C LYS A 151 -13.83 -5.58 5.41
N GLU A 152 -12.82 -4.82 5.81
CA GLU A 152 -12.55 -3.46 5.31
C GLU A 152 -11.67 -3.48 4.05
N ILE A 153 -10.94 -4.58 3.83
CA ILE A 153 -10.11 -4.80 2.63
C ILE A 153 -10.27 -6.23 2.11
N PRO A 154 -9.94 -6.50 0.82
CA PRO A 154 -10.03 -7.83 0.24
C PRO A 154 -9.16 -8.88 0.95
N PRO A 155 -9.65 -10.13 1.10
CA PRO A 155 -8.94 -11.21 1.79
C PRO A 155 -7.89 -11.88 0.88
N HIS A 156 -6.90 -11.11 0.41
CA HIS A 156 -5.80 -11.63 -0.41
C HIS A 156 -4.63 -12.14 0.44
N ASP A 157 -3.93 -13.16 -0.08
CA ASP A 157 -2.70 -13.66 0.52
C ASP A 157 -1.59 -12.59 0.52
N ILE A 158 -0.83 -12.53 1.62
CA ILE A 158 0.27 -11.58 1.78
C ILE A 158 1.60 -12.28 1.47
N LEU A 159 2.26 -11.87 0.38
CA LEU A 159 3.59 -12.36 -0.01
C LEU A 159 4.68 -11.41 0.51
N VAL A 160 5.62 -11.93 1.31
CA VAL A 160 6.80 -11.20 1.79
C VAL A 160 8.05 -11.78 1.16
N LEU A 161 8.77 -10.98 0.38
CA LEU A 161 10.05 -11.36 -0.22
C LEU A 161 11.20 -10.83 0.65
N THR A 162 12.10 -11.72 1.07
CA THR A 162 13.27 -11.40 1.91
C THR A 162 14.53 -12.05 1.33
N HIS A 163 15.68 -11.41 1.50
CA HIS A 163 16.99 -11.93 1.06
C HIS A 163 17.54 -13.03 2.00
N ARG A 164 16.90 -13.29 3.14
CA ARG A 164 17.29 -14.37 4.07
C ARG A 164 16.09 -15.18 4.54
N ASP A 165 16.19 -16.50 4.39
CA ASP A 165 15.17 -17.49 4.77
C ASP A 165 14.96 -17.58 6.30
N ASP A 166 15.96 -17.19 7.10
CA ASP A 166 15.92 -17.34 8.56
C ASP A 166 15.06 -16.31 9.31
N TRP A 167 14.38 -15.39 8.60
CA TRP A 167 13.69 -14.26 9.24
C TRP A 167 12.53 -14.69 10.16
N PHE A 168 11.85 -15.79 9.85
CA PHE A 168 10.72 -16.31 10.64
C PHE A 168 11.11 -17.41 11.63
N SER A 169 12.33 -17.94 11.56
CA SER A 169 12.80 -19.09 12.37
C SER A 169 12.94 -18.79 13.87
N SER A 170 13.10 -17.51 14.23
CA SER A 170 13.28 -17.08 15.63
C SER A 170 11.98 -16.85 16.42
N LYS A 171 10.82 -17.27 15.90
CA LYS A 171 9.52 -17.17 16.60
C LYS A 171 8.81 -18.52 16.83
N LYS A 172 9.54 -19.57 17.16
CA LYS A 172 9.00 -20.64 18.03
C LYS A 172 9.33 -20.29 19.48
N CYS A 173 8.46 -19.53 20.12
CA CYS A 173 8.42 -19.46 21.58
C CYS A 173 7.65 -20.69 22.07
N GLY A 174 8.27 -21.45 22.98
CA GLY A 174 7.61 -22.52 23.73
C GLY A 174 6.75 -21.99 24.85
#